data_AF-A0AAW7IAB4-F1
#
_entry.id   AF-A0AAW7IAB4-F1
#
_cell.length_a   1.000
_cell.length_b   1.000
_cell.length_c   1.000
_cell.angle_alpha   90.00
_cell.angle_beta   90.00
_cell.angle_gamma   90.00
#
_symmetry.space_group_name_H-M   'P 1'
#
loop_
_entity.id
_entity.type
_entity.pdbx_description
1 polymer ?
#
loop_
_entity_poly.entity_id
_entity_poly.type
_entity_poly.pdbx_seq_one_letter_code
_entity_poly.pdbx_strand_id
1 'polypeptide(L)'
;MLKPPIGLLGGTFDPIHIGHLRPAIEARDAIGLAEVRLIPNHIPPHRANPFCSSEQRLAMVKLAAAENAGFVVDERELKRDTPSWTIDTLIELRQALPGTPLCFLMGMDSLLGLPSWHRWQELLDYAHLVVSVRPGWQPDYPGEVAELLARHHTTDATALHRCLAGHIWLADNQPIELSATRLRALLAAGEDPRYLLPPSVADYIRQQGLYQPS
;
A
#
# COMPACT_ATOMS: atom_id res chain seq x y z
N MET A 1 13.73 -11.98 -21.12
CA MET A 1 13.97 -10.80 -20.25
C MET A 1 12.74 -10.62 -19.39
N LEU A 2 12.91 -10.21 -18.13
CA LEU A 2 11.78 -9.89 -17.24
C LEU A 2 11.04 -8.65 -17.78
N LYS A 3 9.74 -8.56 -17.46
CA LYS A 3 8.97 -7.33 -17.69
C LYS A 3 9.39 -6.27 -16.67
N PRO A 4 9.14 -4.97 -16.93
CA PRO A 4 9.33 -3.94 -15.92
C PRO A 4 8.56 -4.26 -14.62
N PRO A 5 9.13 -3.98 -13.43
CA PRO A 5 8.47 -4.21 -12.15
C PRO A 5 7.16 -3.42 -12.01
N ILE A 6 6.25 -3.94 -11.19
CA ILE A 6 5.03 -3.23 -10.81
C ILE A 6 4.94 -3.08 -9.29
N GLY A 7 4.36 -1.97 -8.84
CA GLY A 7 4.07 -1.71 -7.43
C GLY A 7 2.71 -2.26 -7.03
N LEU A 8 2.61 -2.79 -5.81
CA LEU A 8 1.37 -3.28 -5.21
C LEU A 8 1.17 -2.55 -3.89
N LEU A 9 0.14 -1.72 -3.78
CA LEU A 9 -0.21 -1.04 -2.54
C LEU A 9 -1.53 -1.58 -2.03
N GLY A 10 -1.44 -2.49 -1.06
CA GLY A 10 -2.60 -3.01 -0.34
C GLY A 10 -3.03 -2.07 0.77
N GLY A 11 -4.33 -1.91 0.98
CA GLY A 11 -4.83 -1.12 2.09
C GLY A 11 -6.34 -1.11 2.22
N THR A 12 -6.82 -0.77 3.42
CA THR A 12 -8.25 -0.57 3.65
C THR A 12 -8.76 0.66 2.91
N PHE A 13 -7.94 1.71 2.79
CA PHE A 13 -8.28 2.98 2.13
C PHE A 13 -9.59 3.60 2.61
N ASP A 14 -9.65 3.91 3.91
CA ASP A 14 -10.85 4.43 4.57
C ASP A 14 -10.60 5.82 5.23
N PRO A 15 -10.38 6.89 4.45
CA PRO A 15 -10.31 6.94 2.99
C PRO A 15 -8.87 6.80 2.44
N ILE A 16 -8.72 6.70 1.11
CA ILE A 16 -7.43 6.93 0.44
C ILE A 16 -7.02 8.40 0.56
N HIS A 17 -5.73 8.68 0.69
CA HIS A 17 -5.20 10.02 1.03
C HIS A 17 -3.73 10.18 0.62
N ILE A 18 -3.16 11.39 0.76
CA ILE A 18 -1.79 11.68 0.29
C ILE A 18 -0.72 10.80 0.94
N GLY A 19 -0.90 10.42 2.21
CA GLY A 19 -0.01 9.48 2.91
C GLY A 19 0.09 8.10 2.26
N HIS A 20 -0.89 7.69 1.45
CA HIS A 20 -0.81 6.49 0.63
C HIS A 20 -0.22 6.79 -0.75
N LEU A 21 -0.71 7.86 -1.39
CA LEU A 21 -0.45 8.15 -2.79
C LEU A 21 0.98 8.63 -3.03
N ARG A 22 1.46 9.57 -2.21
CA ARG A 22 2.74 10.25 -2.47
C ARG A 22 3.95 9.32 -2.29
N PRO A 23 4.04 8.47 -1.24
CA PRO A 23 5.11 7.47 -1.14
C PRO A 23 5.07 6.45 -2.28
N ALA A 24 3.87 6.08 -2.77
CA ALA A 24 3.72 5.16 -3.88
C ALA A 24 4.19 5.76 -5.22
N ILE A 25 3.92 7.04 -5.47
CA ILE A 25 4.46 7.74 -6.65
C ILE A 25 5.98 7.87 -6.53
N GLU A 26 6.52 8.19 -5.36
CA GLU A 26 7.99 8.27 -5.15
C GLU A 26 8.66 6.91 -5.38
N ALA A 27 8.11 5.82 -4.85
CA ALA A 27 8.60 4.47 -5.10
C ALA A 27 8.53 4.11 -6.59
N ARG A 28 7.45 4.46 -7.28
CA ARG A 28 7.31 4.26 -8.72
C ARG A 28 8.43 4.96 -9.49
N ASP A 29 8.66 6.23 -9.19
CA ASP A 29 9.62 7.04 -9.92
C ASP A 29 11.07 6.62 -9.60
N ALA A 30 11.37 6.30 -8.32
CA ALA A 30 12.70 5.89 -7.88
C ALA A 30 13.13 4.51 -8.43
N ILE A 31 12.19 3.56 -8.50
CA ILE A 31 12.47 2.20 -8.99
C ILE A 31 12.26 2.11 -10.51
N GLY A 32 11.45 3.00 -11.10
CA GLY A 32 11.01 2.88 -12.50
C GLY A 32 9.95 1.78 -12.65
N LEU A 33 8.96 1.75 -11.75
CA LEU A 33 7.83 0.81 -11.84
C LEU A 33 6.94 1.19 -13.03
N ALA A 34 6.49 0.20 -13.81
CA ALA A 34 5.60 0.44 -14.94
C ALA A 34 4.20 0.90 -14.52
N GLU A 35 3.71 0.41 -13.39
CA GLU A 35 2.44 0.81 -12.79
C GLU A 35 2.46 0.57 -11.27
N VAL A 36 1.52 1.20 -10.57
CA VAL A 36 1.18 0.91 -9.18
C VAL A 36 -0.26 0.44 -9.13
N ARG A 37 -0.49 -0.76 -8.60
CA ARG A 37 -1.82 -1.32 -8.35
C ARG A 37 -2.26 -1.00 -6.94
N LEU A 38 -3.35 -0.24 -6.82
CA LEU A 38 -4.07 -0.03 -5.57
C LEU A 38 -4.99 -1.23 -5.34
N ILE A 39 -4.80 -1.94 -4.23
CA ILE A 39 -5.54 -3.16 -3.89
C ILE A 39 -6.38 -2.90 -2.63
N PRO A 40 -7.64 -2.44 -2.77
CA PRO A 40 -8.52 -2.23 -1.63
C PRO A 40 -8.88 -3.56 -0.96
N ASN A 41 -8.62 -3.69 0.34
CA ASN A 41 -8.95 -4.90 1.10
C ASN A 41 -10.47 -5.01 1.30
N HIS A 42 -11.01 -6.24 1.24
CA HIS A 42 -12.43 -6.50 1.56
C HIS A 42 -12.64 -6.63 3.06
N ILE A 43 -12.11 -7.71 3.62
CA ILE A 43 -12.24 -8.07 5.03
C ILE A 43 -10.83 -7.92 5.64
N PRO A 44 -10.51 -6.77 6.26
CA PRO A 44 -9.18 -6.54 6.83
C PRO A 44 -8.99 -7.41 8.07
N PRO A 45 -8.08 -8.40 8.05
CA PRO A 45 -7.98 -9.40 9.12
C PRO A 45 -7.46 -8.85 10.46
N HIS A 46 -6.81 -7.69 10.45
CA HIS A 46 -6.10 -7.11 11.59
C HIS A 46 -6.64 -5.75 12.04
N ARG A 47 -7.82 -5.33 11.56
CA ARG A 47 -8.41 -4.02 11.89
C ARG A 47 -9.88 -4.12 12.21
N ALA A 48 -10.38 -3.16 12.97
CA ALA A 48 -11.81 -2.95 13.16
C ALA A 48 -12.52 -2.74 11.80
N ASN A 49 -13.82 -3.00 11.75
CA ASN A 49 -14.62 -2.79 10.56
C ASN A 49 -14.44 -1.35 10.04
N PRO A 50 -14.21 -1.17 8.72
CA PRO A 50 -14.11 0.16 8.13
C PRO A 50 -15.39 0.96 8.34
N PHE A 51 -15.27 2.29 8.39
CA PHE A 51 -16.43 3.19 8.45
C PHE A 51 -17.22 3.15 7.14
N CYS A 52 -16.52 3.07 6.01
CA CYS A 52 -17.14 3.01 4.69
C CYS A 52 -17.28 1.57 4.17
N SER A 53 -18.34 1.33 3.40
CA SER A 53 -18.54 0.05 2.70
C SER A 53 -17.40 -0.23 1.71
N SER A 54 -17.27 -1.48 1.29
CA SER A 54 -16.30 -1.88 0.25
C SER A 54 -16.50 -1.11 -1.05
N GLU A 55 -17.75 -0.87 -1.45
CA GLU A 55 -18.12 -0.11 -2.64
C GLU A 55 -17.72 1.36 -2.53
N GLN A 56 -17.95 1.97 -1.36
CA GLN A 56 -17.57 3.37 -1.11
C GLN A 56 -16.04 3.53 -1.13
N ARG A 57 -15.30 2.62 -0.48
CA ARG A 57 -13.83 2.64 -0.50
C ARG A 57 -13.30 2.40 -1.91
N LEU A 58 -13.87 1.47 -2.66
CA LEU A 58 -13.52 1.24 -4.06
C LEU A 58 -13.75 2.49 -4.93
N ALA A 59 -14.88 3.17 -4.75
CA ALA A 59 -15.17 4.40 -5.48
C ALA A 59 -14.12 5.48 -5.21
N MET A 60 -13.76 5.71 -3.94
CA MET A 60 -12.69 6.64 -3.57
C MET A 60 -11.32 6.26 -4.16
N VAL A 61 -10.99 4.97 -4.16
CA VAL A 61 -9.73 4.47 -4.75
C VAL A 61 -9.71 4.66 -6.27
N LYS A 62 -10.82 4.41 -6.97
CA LYS A 62 -10.95 4.67 -8.42
C LYS A 62 -10.78 6.15 -8.76
N LEU A 63 -11.40 7.03 -7.98
CA LEU A 63 -11.28 8.48 -8.13
C LEU A 63 -9.82 8.92 -7.96
N ALA A 64 -9.13 8.43 -6.92
CA ALA A 64 -7.72 8.74 -6.70
C ALA A 64 -6.79 8.20 -7.81
N ALA A 65 -7.06 7.00 -8.31
CA ALA A 65 -6.28 6.40 -9.41
C ALA A 65 -6.45 7.18 -10.73
N ALA A 66 -7.66 7.66 -11.02
CA ALA A 66 -7.96 8.41 -12.25
C ALA A 66 -7.16 9.72 -12.38
N GLU A 67 -6.78 10.33 -11.25
CA GLU A 67 -5.94 11.55 -11.23
C GLU A 67 -4.44 11.27 -11.40
N ASN A 68 -4.01 9.99 -11.38
CA ASN A 68 -2.59 9.62 -11.38
C ASN A 68 -2.27 8.64 -12.53
N ALA A 69 -1.69 9.15 -13.61
CA ALA A 69 -1.19 8.31 -14.70
C ALA A 69 -0.21 7.26 -14.16
N GLY A 70 -0.44 5.98 -14.47
CA GLY A 70 0.33 4.84 -13.96
C GLY A 70 -0.23 4.20 -12.69
N PHE A 71 -1.36 4.67 -12.16
CA PHE A 71 -2.08 3.99 -11.09
C PHE A 71 -3.24 3.19 -11.66
N VAL A 72 -3.41 1.96 -11.19
CA VAL A 72 -4.49 1.03 -11.60
C VAL A 72 -5.15 0.48 -10.35
N VAL A 73 -6.45 0.20 -10.41
CA VAL A 73 -7.18 -0.44 -9.30
C VAL A 73 -7.27 -1.95 -9.55
N ASP A 74 -6.87 -2.75 -8.57
CA ASP A 74 -7.01 -4.22 -8.61
C ASP A 74 -8.07 -4.65 -7.58
N GLU A 75 -9.25 -4.99 -8.09
CA GLU A 75 -10.43 -5.31 -7.27
C GLU A 75 -10.44 -6.75 -6.73
N ARG A 76 -9.37 -7.53 -6.93
CA ARG A 76 -9.40 -8.98 -6.67
C ARG A 76 -9.84 -9.34 -5.25
N GLU A 77 -9.39 -8.58 -4.26
CA GLU A 77 -9.69 -8.88 -2.86
C GLU A 77 -11.15 -8.60 -2.52
N LEU A 78 -11.77 -7.60 -3.16
CA LEU A 78 -13.19 -7.27 -3.03
C LEU A 78 -14.12 -8.36 -3.54
N LYS A 79 -13.60 -9.29 -4.37
CA LYS A 79 -14.36 -10.40 -4.94
C LYS A 79 -14.24 -11.69 -4.12
N ARG A 80 -13.48 -11.68 -3.02
CA ARG A 80 -13.31 -12.83 -2.13
C ARG A 80 -14.24 -12.73 -0.94
N ASP A 81 -14.76 -13.86 -0.50
CA ASP A 81 -15.49 -14.00 0.77
C ASP A 81 -14.57 -14.36 1.95
N THR A 82 -13.27 -14.53 1.69
CA THR A 82 -12.24 -14.82 2.69
C THR A 82 -11.51 -13.55 3.13
N PRO A 83 -10.85 -13.56 4.32
CA PRO A 83 -10.00 -12.47 4.73
C PRO A 83 -8.94 -12.11 3.68
N SER A 84 -8.66 -10.81 3.55
CA SER A 84 -7.69 -10.29 2.59
C SER A 84 -6.26 -10.49 3.08
N TRP A 85 -5.74 -11.72 3.01
CA TRP A 85 -4.35 -12.03 3.34
C TRP A 85 -3.41 -11.61 2.20
N THR A 86 -2.39 -10.83 2.53
CA THR A 86 -1.38 -10.37 1.56
C THR A 86 -0.73 -11.54 0.80
N ILE A 87 -0.41 -12.64 1.50
CA ILE A 87 0.23 -13.81 0.88
C ILE A 87 -0.63 -14.42 -0.23
N ASP A 88 -1.94 -14.56 -0.02
CA ASP A 88 -2.85 -15.13 -1.03
C ASP A 88 -2.94 -14.22 -2.26
N THR A 89 -2.99 -12.91 -2.03
CA THR A 89 -2.94 -11.89 -3.09
C THR A 89 -1.64 -11.94 -3.89
N LEU A 90 -0.49 -12.11 -3.23
CA LEU A 90 0.80 -12.23 -3.93
C LEU A 90 0.91 -13.53 -4.74
N ILE A 91 0.40 -14.65 -4.23
CA ILE A 91 0.36 -15.93 -4.94
C ILE A 91 -0.47 -15.80 -6.24
N GLU A 92 -1.68 -15.25 -6.14
CA GLU A 92 -2.54 -15.05 -7.32
C GLU A 92 -1.92 -14.06 -8.33
N LEU A 93 -1.29 -12.98 -7.85
CA LEU A 93 -0.59 -12.03 -8.71
C LEU A 93 0.59 -12.68 -9.43
N ARG A 94 1.37 -13.51 -8.73
CA ARG A 94 2.48 -14.25 -9.33
C ARG A 94 2.00 -15.19 -10.43
N GLN A 95 0.87 -15.89 -10.22
CA GLN A 95 0.27 -16.75 -11.25
C GLN A 95 -0.22 -15.95 -12.45
N ALA A 96 -0.85 -14.79 -12.24
CA ALA A 96 -1.33 -13.94 -13.32
C ALA A 96 -0.18 -13.21 -14.06
N LEU A 97 0.95 -12.96 -13.40
CA LEU A 97 2.08 -12.17 -13.89
C LEU A 97 3.42 -12.89 -13.68
N PRO A 98 3.63 -14.08 -14.29
CA PRO A 98 4.77 -14.95 -13.97
C PRO A 98 6.13 -14.32 -14.32
N GLY A 99 6.19 -13.45 -15.34
CA GLY A 99 7.42 -12.80 -15.80
C GLY A 99 7.63 -11.36 -15.31
N THR A 100 6.85 -10.89 -14.33
CA THR A 100 6.88 -9.51 -13.83
C THR A 100 7.39 -9.47 -12.40
N PRO A 101 8.44 -8.69 -12.08
CA PRO A 101 8.82 -8.45 -10.69
C PRO A 101 7.69 -7.73 -9.95
N LEU A 102 7.36 -8.24 -8.76
CA LEU A 102 6.29 -7.67 -7.93
C LEU A 102 6.92 -6.91 -6.77
N CYS A 103 6.54 -5.67 -6.55
CA CYS A 103 7.04 -4.83 -5.45
C CYS A 103 5.88 -4.48 -4.51
N PHE A 104 5.78 -5.14 -3.37
CA PHE A 104 4.77 -4.82 -2.36
C PHE A 104 5.21 -3.58 -1.57
N LEU A 105 4.45 -2.50 -1.72
CA LEU A 105 4.70 -1.20 -1.10
C LEU A 105 4.08 -1.19 0.30
N MET A 106 4.87 -0.85 1.32
CA MET A 106 4.42 -0.79 2.70
C MET A 106 5.16 0.28 3.49
N GLY A 107 4.61 0.69 4.63
CA GLY A 107 5.32 1.57 5.57
C GLY A 107 6.20 0.79 6.55
N MET A 108 7.21 1.44 7.11
CA MET A 108 8.08 0.87 8.14
C MET A 108 7.31 0.33 9.36
N ASP A 109 6.23 0.99 9.81
CA ASP A 109 5.36 0.45 10.87
C ASP A 109 4.82 -0.95 10.54
N SER A 110 4.48 -1.20 9.27
CA SER A 110 4.02 -2.52 8.82
C SER A 110 5.17 -3.53 8.72
N LEU A 111 6.40 -3.09 8.43
CA LEU A 111 7.58 -3.96 8.41
C LEU A 111 7.91 -4.45 9.83
N LEU A 112 7.87 -3.55 10.82
CA LEU A 112 8.11 -3.89 12.22
C LEU A 112 7.06 -4.89 12.75
N GLY A 113 5.81 -4.77 12.29
CA GLY A 113 4.73 -5.72 12.61
C GLY A 113 4.67 -6.95 11.71
N LEU A 114 5.57 -7.09 10.71
CA LEU A 114 5.50 -8.14 9.69
C LEU A 114 5.42 -9.56 10.25
N PRO A 115 6.14 -9.92 11.34
CA PRO A 115 6.07 -11.28 11.90
C PRO A 115 4.66 -11.72 12.37
N SER A 116 3.75 -10.77 12.58
CA SER A 116 2.35 -11.06 12.93
C SER A 116 1.46 -11.41 11.74
N TRP A 117 1.93 -11.18 10.51
CA TRP A 117 1.13 -11.39 9.30
C TRP A 117 1.02 -12.87 8.97
N HIS A 118 -0.12 -13.26 8.40
CA HIS A 118 -0.35 -14.64 7.97
C HIS A 118 0.70 -15.08 6.94
N ARG A 119 1.47 -16.14 7.28
CA ARG A 119 2.53 -16.73 6.44
C ARG A 119 3.54 -15.69 5.93
N TRP A 120 3.92 -14.74 6.79
CA TRP A 120 4.79 -13.62 6.41
C TRP A 120 6.14 -14.03 5.81
N GLN A 121 6.69 -15.17 6.23
CA GLN A 121 7.98 -15.68 5.77
C GLN A 121 7.98 -16.00 4.26
N GLU A 122 6.82 -16.31 3.69
CA GLU A 122 6.67 -16.67 2.28
C GLU A 122 6.53 -15.43 1.37
N LEU A 123 6.29 -14.24 1.92
CA LEU A 123 6.02 -13.04 1.10
C LEU A 123 7.15 -12.73 0.11
N LEU A 124 8.40 -12.95 0.54
CA LEU A 124 9.59 -12.72 -0.29
C LEU A 124 9.80 -13.78 -1.38
N ASP A 125 9.08 -14.90 -1.34
CA ASP A 125 9.08 -15.87 -2.44
C ASP A 125 8.27 -15.35 -3.64
N TYR A 126 7.32 -14.43 -3.39
CA TYR A 126 6.39 -13.94 -4.40
C TYR A 126 6.62 -12.48 -4.79
N ALA A 127 7.18 -11.65 -3.91
CA ALA A 127 7.45 -10.23 -4.18
C ALA A 127 8.76 -9.72 -3.55
N HIS A 128 9.20 -8.55 -3.99
CA HIS A 128 10.07 -7.66 -3.23
C HIS A 128 9.22 -6.86 -2.23
N LEU A 129 9.81 -6.44 -1.11
CA LEU A 129 9.19 -5.45 -0.21
C LEU A 129 9.84 -4.09 -0.43
N VAL A 130 9.02 -3.08 -0.68
CA VAL A 130 9.45 -1.69 -0.79
C VAL A 130 8.89 -0.94 0.40
N VAL A 131 9.78 -0.52 1.29
CA VAL A 131 9.40 -0.02 2.61
C VAL A 131 9.65 1.48 2.67
N SER A 132 8.58 2.25 2.79
CA SER A 132 8.68 3.69 3.05
C SER A 132 9.18 3.94 4.47
N VAL A 133 10.26 4.69 4.59
CA VAL A 133 10.87 5.09 5.86
C VAL A 133 10.50 6.53 6.19
N ARG A 134 10.61 6.89 7.46
CA ARG A 134 10.53 8.29 7.89
C ARG A 134 11.97 8.79 8.05
N PRO A 135 12.39 9.88 7.38
CA PRO A 135 13.74 10.39 7.54
C PRO A 135 14.10 10.63 9.00
N GLY A 136 15.29 10.16 9.40
CA GLY A 136 15.79 10.25 10.78
C GLY A 136 15.18 9.25 11.76
N TRP A 137 14.19 8.44 11.36
CA TRP A 137 13.65 7.41 12.23
C TRP A 137 14.52 6.16 12.21
N GLN A 138 15.04 5.79 13.38
CA GLN A 138 15.77 4.56 13.61
C GLN A 138 14.94 3.68 14.56
N PRO A 139 14.02 2.86 14.04
CA PRO A 139 13.27 1.96 14.88
C PRO A 139 14.14 0.82 15.40
N ASP A 140 13.80 0.31 16.57
CA ASP A 140 14.29 -0.98 17.01
C ASP A 140 13.62 -2.08 16.19
N TYR A 141 14.43 -2.82 15.43
CA TYR A 141 13.93 -3.96 14.65
C TYR A 141 13.75 -5.18 15.56
N PRO A 142 12.57 -5.84 15.55
CA PRO A 142 12.42 -7.17 16.14
C PRO A 142 13.45 -8.15 15.54
N GLY A 143 13.85 -9.16 16.31
CA GLY A 143 14.90 -10.11 15.89
C GLY A 143 14.65 -10.71 14.51
N GLU A 144 13.43 -11.16 14.25
CA GLU A 144 13.03 -11.73 12.96
C GLU A 144 13.11 -10.73 11.81
N VAL A 145 12.77 -9.46 12.05
CA VAL A 145 12.83 -8.39 11.05
C VAL A 145 14.29 -7.99 10.79
N ALA A 146 15.11 -7.92 11.83
CA ALA A 146 16.53 -7.63 11.71
C ALA A 146 17.25 -8.71 10.87
N GLU A 147 16.95 -9.99 11.12
CA GLU A 147 17.48 -11.09 10.31
C GLU A 147 16.99 -11.07 8.87
N LEU A 148 15.73 -10.70 8.64
CA LEU A 148 15.16 -10.57 7.30
C LEU A 148 15.88 -9.46 6.52
N LEU A 149 16.08 -8.30 7.15
CA LEU A 149 16.81 -7.18 6.56
C LEU A 149 18.27 -7.54 6.28
N ALA A 150 18.95 -8.21 7.22
CA ALA A 150 20.35 -8.63 7.02
C ALA A 150 20.52 -9.55 5.79
N ARG A 151 19.49 -10.35 5.46
CA ARG A 151 19.52 -11.30 4.34
C ARG A 151 19.06 -10.71 3.01
N HIS A 152 18.05 -9.85 3.02
CA HIS A 152 17.32 -9.45 1.81
C HIS A 152 17.45 -7.97 1.45
N HIS A 153 17.98 -7.13 2.35
CA HIS A 153 18.10 -5.71 2.10
C HIS A 153 19.06 -5.43 0.93
N THR A 154 18.63 -4.54 0.03
CA THR A 154 19.45 -3.99 -1.04
C THR A 154 19.33 -2.47 -1.08
N THR A 155 20.43 -1.79 -1.39
CA THR A 155 20.45 -0.36 -1.70
C THR A 155 20.42 -0.09 -3.21
N ASP A 156 20.60 -1.12 -4.04
CA ASP A 156 20.54 -1.03 -5.50
C ASP A 156 19.11 -1.29 -5.98
N ALA A 157 18.41 -0.24 -6.39
CA ALA A 157 17.06 -0.34 -6.94
C ALA A 157 17.00 -1.17 -8.24
N THR A 158 18.11 -1.28 -8.98
CA THR A 158 18.15 -2.11 -10.19
C THR A 158 18.11 -3.61 -9.88
N ALA A 159 18.40 -4.02 -8.65
CA ALA A 159 18.25 -5.41 -8.21
C ALA A 159 16.79 -5.90 -8.33
N LEU A 160 15.81 -5.00 -8.10
CA LEU A 160 14.38 -5.31 -8.23
C LEU A 160 13.93 -5.58 -9.68
N HIS A 161 14.78 -5.28 -10.67
CA HIS A 161 14.53 -5.58 -12.08
C HIS A 161 15.14 -6.91 -12.54
N ARG A 162 16.05 -7.49 -11.75
CA ARG A 162 16.83 -8.68 -12.13
C ARG A 162 16.24 -9.98 -11.59
N CYS A 163 15.44 -9.89 -10.55
CA CYS A 163 14.76 -11.00 -9.89
C CYS A 163 13.25 -10.76 -9.89
N LEU A 164 12.46 -11.83 -9.72
CA LEU A 164 11.01 -11.70 -9.64
C LEU A 164 10.53 -11.27 -8.24
N ALA A 165 11.29 -11.59 -7.20
CA ALA A 165 10.97 -11.43 -5.79
C ALA A 165 12.25 -11.53 -4.93
N GLY A 166 12.14 -11.31 -3.60
CA GLY A 166 13.19 -11.70 -2.65
C GLY A 166 14.11 -10.59 -2.15
N HIS A 167 13.83 -9.33 -2.46
CA HIS A 167 14.61 -8.18 -1.95
C HIS A 167 13.74 -7.29 -1.07
N ILE A 168 14.39 -6.64 -0.12
CA ILE A 168 13.81 -5.54 0.64
C ILE A 168 14.56 -4.26 0.26
N TRP A 169 13.83 -3.24 -0.17
CA TRP A 169 14.39 -1.94 -0.47
C TRP A 169 13.76 -0.90 0.43
N LEU A 170 14.59 -0.17 1.18
CA LEU A 170 14.15 0.92 2.05
C LEU A 170 14.14 2.21 1.23
N ALA A 171 12.95 2.75 1.00
CA ALA A 171 12.77 3.93 0.18
C ALA A 171 13.19 5.19 0.92
N ASP A 172 13.92 6.08 0.25
CA ASP A 172 14.19 7.44 0.74
C ASP A 172 13.06 8.39 0.31
N ASN A 173 11.91 8.27 0.99
CA ASN A 173 10.71 9.04 0.68
C ASN A 173 10.53 10.25 1.59
N GLN A 174 9.81 11.26 1.10
CA GLN A 174 9.44 12.42 1.92
C GLN A 174 8.52 11.99 3.07
N PRO A 175 8.70 12.54 4.29
CA PRO A 175 7.85 12.21 5.42
C PRO A 175 6.45 12.80 5.22
N ILE A 176 5.44 11.97 5.40
CA ILE A 176 4.03 12.40 5.42
C ILE A 176 3.38 11.90 6.68
N GLU A 177 3.14 12.81 7.62
CA GLU A 177 2.48 12.50 8.88
C GLU A 177 0.95 12.57 8.77
N LEU A 178 0.38 11.73 7.91
CA LEU A 178 -1.06 11.62 7.73
C LEU A 178 -1.52 10.17 7.81
N SER A 179 -2.39 9.89 8.77
CA SER A 179 -3.10 8.62 8.89
C SER A 179 -4.58 8.80 8.55
N ALA A 180 -5.23 7.72 8.10
CA ALA A 180 -6.66 7.72 7.85
C ALA A 180 -7.46 8.04 9.12
N THR A 181 -6.99 7.60 10.30
CA THR A 181 -7.61 7.94 11.59
C THR A 181 -7.57 9.45 11.85
N ARG A 182 -6.41 10.09 11.67
CA ARG A 182 -6.29 11.54 11.80
C ARG A 182 -7.19 12.26 10.81
N LEU A 183 -7.20 11.81 9.56
CA LEU A 183 -8.01 12.42 8.50
C LEU A 183 -9.51 12.30 8.79
N ARG A 184 -9.99 11.13 9.22
CA ARG A 184 -11.39 10.95 9.63
C ARG A 184 -11.78 11.86 10.79
N ALA A 185 -10.88 12.09 11.76
CA ALA A 185 -11.14 13.02 12.85
C ALA A 185 -11.28 14.48 12.36
N LEU A 186 -10.44 14.91 11.42
CA LEU A 186 -10.55 16.24 10.79
C LEU A 186 -11.87 16.39 10.04
N LEU A 187 -12.24 15.38 9.24
CA LEU A 187 -13.51 15.37 8.48
C LEU A 187 -14.73 15.42 9.43
N ALA A 188 -14.70 14.66 10.52
CA ALA A 188 -15.76 14.68 11.53
C ALA A 188 -15.88 16.03 12.25
N ALA A 189 -14.78 16.77 12.38
CA ALA A 189 -14.76 18.12 12.93
C ALA A 189 -15.22 19.19 11.91
N GLY A 190 -15.54 18.81 10.68
CA GLY A 190 -15.91 19.75 9.61
C GLY A 190 -14.71 20.53 9.06
N GLU A 191 -13.49 20.10 9.34
CA GLU A 191 -12.28 20.72 8.80
C GLU A 191 -12.13 20.41 7.30
N ASP A 192 -11.51 21.35 6.60
CA ASP A 192 -11.31 21.28 5.17
C ASP A 192 -10.17 20.31 4.80
N PRO A 193 -10.44 19.20 4.08
CA PRO A 193 -9.43 18.20 3.76
C PRO A 193 -8.56 18.56 2.54
N ARG A 194 -8.66 19.78 2.00
CA ARG A 194 -7.84 20.21 0.85
C ARG A 194 -6.36 19.90 1.07
N TYR A 195 -5.73 19.36 0.03
CA TYR A 195 -4.34 18.89 0.01
C TYR A 195 -4.02 17.68 0.89
N LEU A 196 -4.97 17.13 1.65
CA LEU A 196 -4.78 15.88 2.40
C LEU A 196 -5.25 14.64 1.61
N LEU A 197 -6.09 14.84 0.60
CA LEU A 197 -6.59 13.80 -0.31
C LEU A 197 -6.98 14.41 -1.67
N PRO A 198 -7.12 13.60 -2.73
CA PRO A 198 -7.50 14.09 -4.06
C PRO A 198 -8.83 14.86 -4.05
N PRO A 199 -8.96 16.00 -4.75
CA PRO A 199 -10.20 16.78 -4.75
C PRO A 199 -11.44 15.97 -5.13
N SER A 200 -11.33 15.06 -6.10
CA SER A 200 -12.45 14.18 -6.49
C SER A 200 -12.91 13.25 -5.36
N VAL A 201 -11.99 12.81 -4.50
CA VAL A 201 -12.30 12.00 -3.31
C VAL A 201 -12.96 12.87 -2.24
N ALA A 202 -12.52 14.12 -2.05
CA ALA A 202 -13.13 15.05 -1.10
C ALA A 202 -14.59 15.36 -1.48
N ASP A 203 -14.83 15.58 -2.77
CA ASP A 203 -16.15 15.80 -3.31
C ASP A 203 -17.06 14.58 -3.14
N TYR A 204 -16.53 13.37 -3.37
CA TYR A 204 -17.27 12.14 -3.13
C TYR A 204 -17.65 11.96 -1.66
N ILE A 205 -16.69 12.15 -0.73
CA ILE A 205 -16.93 12.07 0.71
C ILE A 205 -18.08 13.01 1.12
N ARG A 206 -18.04 14.26 0.64
CA ARG A 206 -19.07 15.27 0.92
C ARG A 206 -20.43 14.89 0.34
N GLN A 207 -20.48 14.41 -0.91
CA GLN A 207 -21.74 14.00 -1.57
C GLN A 207 -22.39 12.79 -0.89
N GLN A 208 -21.58 11.87 -0.36
CA GLN A 208 -22.05 10.65 0.29
C GLN A 208 -22.27 10.84 1.81
N GLY A 209 -21.98 12.01 2.37
CA GLY A 209 -22.10 12.27 3.82
C GLY A 209 -21.18 11.41 4.67
N LEU A 210 -20.01 11.00 4.16
CA LEU A 210 -19.11 10.08 4.85
C LEU A 210 -18.33 10.80 5.95
N TYR A 211 -18.06 10.08 7.04
CA TYR A 211 -17.24 10.52 8.17
C TYR A 211 -17.78 11.73 8.94
N GLN A 212 -19.03 12.12 8.73
CA GLN A 212 -19.70 13.17 9.52
C GLN A 212 -20.20 12.60 10.86
N PRO A 213 -20.24 13.40 11.94
CA PRO A 213 -20.93 13.00 13.17
C PRO A 213 -22.41 12.75 12.86
N SER A 214 -22.96 11.68 13.43
CA SER A 214 -24.40 11.41 13.44
C SER A 214 -25.18 12.49 14.18
#